data_AF-A0A963R1X8-F1
#
_entry.id   AF-A0A963R1X8-F1
#
_cell.length_a   1.000
_cell.length_b   1.000
_cell.length_c   1.000
_cell.angle_alpha   90.00
_cell.angle_beta   90.00
_cell.angle_gamma   90.00
#
_symmetry.space_group_name_H-M   'P 1'
#
loop_
_entity.id
_entity.type
_entity.pdbx_description
1 polymer ?
#
loop_
_entity_poly.entity_id
_entity_poly.type
_entity_poly.pdbx_seq_one_letter_code
_entity_poly.pdbx_strand_id
1 'polypeptide(L)'
;MSDPGDRLAAERARRNQARGAFDANLAQIKTDLAARGVGGRIADQAGAEVRGAVKEGLAVARESKGIIAATLAALGLWFFRVPLITMVRRHLFKAADPAPVQED
;
A
#
# COMPACT_ATOMS: atom_id res chain seq x y z
N MET A 1 49.01 37.96 -6.61
CA MET A 1 47.65 37.75 -7.17
C MET A 1 47.73 36.47 -7.99
N SER A 2 47.18 35.35 -7.52
CA SER A 2 47.33 34.05 -8.22
C SER A 2 46.66 34.09 -9.58
N ASP A 3 47.34 33.58 -10.60
CA ASP A 3 46.90 33.59 -12.00
C ASP A 3 45.52 32.91 -12.14
N PRO A 4 44.59 33.45 -12.94
CA PRO A 4 43.32 32.79 -13.22
C PRO A 4 43.45 31.33 -13.69
N GLY A 5 44.53 30.96 -14.38
CA GLY A 5 44.82 29.57 -14.76
C GLY A 5 45.03 28.66 -13.56
N ASP A 6 45.79 29.11 -12.56
CA ASP A 6 46.05 28.35 -11.32
C ASP A 6 44.76 28.13 -10.51
N ARG A 7 43.88 29.13 -10.48
CA ARG A 7 42.56 29.02 -9.82
C ARG A 7 41.68 27.97 -10.48
N LEU A 8 41.63 27.97 -11.81
CA LEU A 8 40.84 27.02 -12.59
C LEU A 8 41.36 25.58 -12.43
N ALA A 9 42.68 25.41 -12.40
CA ALA A 9 43.32 24.13 -12.14
C ALA A 9 42.98 23.59 -10.73
N ALA A 10 43.05 24.45 -9.72
CA ALA A 10 42.70 24.10 -8.34
C ALA A 10 41.22 23.71 -8.19
N GLU A 11 40.30 24.42 -8.84
CA GLU A 11 38.87 24.06 -8.83
C GLU A 11 38.58 22.73 -9.51
N ARG A 12 39.22 22.46 -10.66
CA ARG A 12 39.11 21.17 -11.36
C ARG A 12 39.64 20.02 -10.51
N ALA A 13 40.76 20.23 -9.82
CA ALA A 13 41.32 19.23 -8.91
C ALA A 13 40.35 18.90 -7.76
N ARG A 14 39.75 19.91 -7.12
CA ARG A 14 38.73 19.72 -6.07
C ARG A 14 37.52 18.94 -6.56
N ARG A 15 37.00 19.29 -7.74
CA ARG A 15 35.86 18.58 -8.35
C ARG A 15 36.20 17.12 -8.64
N ASN A 16 37.37 16.87 -9.22
CA ASN A 16 37.80 15.52 -9.57
C ASN A 16 38.04 14.67 -8.31
N GLN A 17 38.55 15.27 -7.23
CA GLN A 17 38.70 14.61 -5.94
C GLN A 17 37.35 14.23 -5.34
N ALA A 18 36.37 15.15 -5.33
CA ALA A 18 35.02 14.88 -4.84
C ALA A 18 34.33 13.78 -5.67
N ARG A 19 34.50 13.83 -7.00
CA ARG A 19 33.96 12.82 -7.91
C ARG A 19 34.61 11.45 -7.70
N GLY A 20 35.92 11.39 -7.53
CA GLY A 20 36.63 10.15 -7.23
C GLY A 20 36.18 9.50 -5.91
N ALA A 21 35.99 10.31 -4.86
CA ALA A 21 35.45 9.81 -3.59
C ALA A 21 34.02 9.27 -3.72
N PHE A 22 33.16 9.95 -4.49
CA PHE A 22 31.80 9.50 -4.77
C PHE A 22 31.80 8.19 -5.58
N ASP A 23 32.58 8.12 -6.66
CA ASP A 23 32.65 6.95 -7.52
C ASP A 23 33.18 5.72 -6.76
N ALA A 24 34.15 5.91 -5.86
CA ALA A 24 34.66 4.86 -4.97
C ALA A 24 33.58 4.34 -4.01
N ASN A 25 32.85 5.25 -3.35
CA ASN A 25 31.74 4.88 -2.46
C ASN A 25 30.63 4.14 -3.23
N LEU A 26 30.29 4.61 -4.42
CA LEU A 26 29.28 3.99 -5.27
C LEU A 26 29.70 2.58 -5.71
N ALA A 27 30.97 2.39 -6.07
CA ALA A 27 31.51 1.07 -6.41
C ALA A 27 31.45 0.12 -5.20
N GLN A 28 31.81 0.61 -4.01
CA GLN A 28 31.73 -0.18 -2.78
C GLN A 28 30.30 -0.60 -2.43
N ILE A 29 29.33 0.33 -2.54
CA ILE A 29 27.91 0.04 -2.32
C ILE A 29 27.41 -1.00 -3.32
N LYS A 30 27.78 -0.88 -4.60
CA LYS A 30 27.41 -1.86 -5.63
C LYS A 30 28.01 -3.24 -5.36
N THR A 31 29.27 -3.30 -4.94
CA THR A 31 29.94 -4.56 -4.58
C THR A 31 29.31 -5.19 -3.33
N ASP A 32 28.99 -4.41 -2.30
CA ASP A 32 28.30 -4.92 -1.10
C ASP A 32 26.88 -5.39 -1.42
N LEU A 33 26.18 -4.67 -2.31
CA LEU A 33 24.86 -5.05 -2.80
C LEU A 33 24.90 -6.35 -3.64
N ALA A 34 25.94 -6.55 -4.44
CA ALA A 34 26.15 -7.77 -5.21
C ALA A 34 26.61 -8.95 -4.33
N ALA A 35 27.43 -8.70 -3.31
CA ALA A 35 27.93 -9.72 -2.39
C ALA A 35 26.89 -10.14 -1.33
N ARG A 36 26.03 -9.22 -0.89
CA ARG A 36 24.90 -9.43 0.02
C ARG A 36 23.67 -8.73 -0.54
N GLY A 37 22.98 -9.42 -1.44
CA GLY A 37 21.73 -8.96 -2.04
C GLY A 37 20.77 -8.35 -1.01
N VAL A 38 20.54 -7.03 -1.11
CA VAL A 38 19.50 -6.32 -0.34
C VAL A 38 18.12 -6.88 -0.65
N GLY A 39 17.94 -7.50 -1.82
CA GLY A 39 16.71 -8.22 -2.16
C GLY A 39 16.39 -9.38 -1.23
N GLY A 40 17.39 -10.16 -0.79
CA GLY A 40 17.17 -11.27 0.15
C GLY A 40 16.77 -10.79 1.54
N ARG A 41 17.43 -9.72 2.03
CA ARG A 41 17.13 -9.14 3.35
C ARG A 41 15.79 -8.43 3.41
N ILE A 42 15.40 -7.73 2.34
CA ILE A 42 14.06 -7.11 2.26
C ILE A 42 12.99 -8.20 2.14
N ALA A 43 13.22 -9.28 1.39
CA ALA A 43 12.27 -10.39 1.30
C ALA A 43 12.08 -11.10 2.64
N ASP A 44 13.16 -11.35 3.38
CA ASP A 44 13.10 -12.00 4.69
C ASP A 44 12.47 -11.08 5.76
N GLN A 45 12.80 -9.78 5.75
CA GLN A 45 12.22 -8.81 6.67
C GLN A 45 10.73 -8.55 6.39
N ALA A 46 10.36 -8.37 5.12
CA ALA A 46 8.96 -8.25 4.73
C ALA A 46 8.18 -9.54 5.03
N GLY A 47 8.78 -10.71 4.81
CA GLY A 47 8.14 -12.00 5.12
C GLY A 47 7.88 -12.22 6.60
N ALA A 48 8.82 -11.84 7.47
CA ALA A 48 8.66 -11.97 8.92
C ALA A 48 7.68 -10.96 9.51
N GLU A 49 7.74 -9.70 9.07
CA GLU A 49 6.87 -8.61 9.55
C GLU A 49 5.42 -8.81 9.09
N VAL A 50 5.20 -9.25 7.84
CA VAL A 50 3.87 -9.61 7.33
C VAL A 50 3.29 -10.80 8.11
N ARG A 51 4.08 -11.83 8.43
CA ARG A 51 3.59 -12.97 9.23
C ARG A 51 3.23 -12.57 10.66
N GLY A 52 3.98 -11.64 11.27
CA GLY A 52 3.67 -11.07 12.58
C GLY A 52 2.35 -10.29 12.57
N ALA A 53 2.23 -9.33 11.65
CA ALA A 53 1.02 -8.53 11.48
C ALA A 53 -0.22 -9.37 11.12
N VAL A 54 -0.05 -10.43 10.33
CA VAL A 54 -1.14 -11.37 10.01
C VAL A 54 -1.56 -12.18 11.24
N LYS A 55 -0.61 -12.67 12.05
CA LYS A 55 -0.95 -13.40 13.29
C LYS A 55 -1.63 -12.49 14.31
N GLU A 56 -1.17 -11.25 14.45
CA GLU A 56 -1.76 -10.27 15.35
C GLU A 56 -3.14 -9.80 14.86
N GLY A 57 -3.28 -9.54 13.55
CA GLY A 57 -4.57 -9.28 12.92
C GLY A 57 -5.55 -10.46 13.09
N LEU A 58 -5.06 -11.71 13.03
CA LEU A 58 -5.87 -12.90 13.28
C LEU A 58 -6.26 -13.05 14.76
N ALA A 59 -5.40 -12.63 15.69
CA ALA A 59 -5.68 -12.62 17.12
C ALA A 59 -6.76 -11.57 17.45
N VAL A 60 -6.61 -10.34 16.95
CA VAL A 60 -7.63 -9.28 17.06
C VAL A 60 -8.94 -9.73 16.41
N ALA A 61 -8.88 -10.43 15.28
CA ALA A 61 -10.07 -10.97 14.63
C ALA A 61 -10.75 -12.09 15.43
N ARG A 62 -10.01 -12.85 16.24
CA ARG A 62 -10.59 -13.85 17.15
C ARG A 62 -11.24 -13.23 18.37
N GLU A 63 -10.72 -12.11 18.86
CA GLU A 63 -11.22 -11.41 20.05
C GLU A 63 -12.38 -10.46 19.72
N SER A 64 -12.35 -9.85 18.52
CA SER A 64 -13.36 -8.88 18.06
C SER A 64 -14.22 -9.41 16.91
N LYS A 65 -14.56 -10.71 16.94
CA LYS A 65 -15.35 -11.39 15.88
C LYS A 65 -16.65 -10.64 15.55
N GLY A 66 -17.33 -10.11 16.55
CA GLY A 66 -18.59 -9.37 16.37
C GLY A 66 -18.41 -8.06 15.62
N ILE A 67 -17.38 -7.28 15.94
CA ILE A 67 -17.13 -5.98 15.31
C ILE A 67 -16.67 -6.16 13.86
N ILE A 68 -15.80 -7.14 13.60
CA ILE A 68 -15.35 -7.44 12.23
C ILE A 68 -16.49 -8.02 11.40
N ALA A 69 -17.27 -8.95 11.93
CA ALA A 69 -18.44 -9.49 11.24
C ALA A 69 -19.46 -8.38 10.94
N ALA A 70 -19.72 -7.48 11.87
CA ALA A 70 -20.58 -6.33 11.66
C ALA A 70 -20.04 -5.38 10.58
N THR A 71 -18.73 -5.13 10.58
CA THR A 71 -18.09 -4.24 9.60
C THR A 71 -18.11 -4.85 8.21
N LEU A 72 -17.79 -6.14 8.09
CA LEU A 72 -17.88 -6.87 6.82
C LEU A 72 -19.32 -6.97 6.32
N ALA A 73 -20.28 -7.19 7.22
CA ALA A 73 -21.70 -7.20 6.87
C ALA A 73 -22.16 -5.81 6.41
N ALA A 74 -21.73 -4.73 7.08
CA ALA A 74 -22.02 -3.37 6.68
C ALA A 74 -21.41 -3.02 5.32
N LEU A 75 -20.17 -3.43 5.06
CA LEU A 75 -19.49 -3.26 3.77
C LEU A 75 -20.18 -4.09 2.67
N GLY A 76 -20.58 -5.32 2.97
CA GLY A 76 -21.38 -6.15 2.07
C GLY A 76 -22.71 -5.49 1.74
N LEU A 77 -23.46 -5.08 2.75
CA LEU A 77 -24.74 -4.38 2.61
C LEU A 77 -24.60 -3.08 1.79
N TRP A 78 -23.54 -2.31 2.03
CA TRP A 78 -23.23 -1.11 1.26
C TRP A 78 -22.91 -1.43 -0.21
N PHE A 79 -22.14 -2.48 -0.47
CA PHE A 79 -21.81 -2.93 -1.83
C PHE A 79 -23.06 -3.41 -2.56
N PHE A 80 -23.91 -4.17 -1.88
CA PHE A 80 -25.18 -4.69 -2.40
C PHE A 80 -26.36 -3.71 -2.26
N ARG A 81 -26.12 -2.43 -1.93
CA ARG A 81 -27.20 -1.46 -1.65
C ARG A 81 -28.23 -1.35 -2.79
N VAL A 82 -27.78 -1.32 -4.05
CA VAL A 82 -28.66 -1.19 -5.23
C VAL A 82 -29.47 -2.46 -5.51
N PRO A 83 -28.85 -3.66 -5.61
CA PRO A 83 -29.60 -4.90 -5.82
C PRO A 83 -30.53 -5.22 -4.63
N LEU A 84 -30.13 -4.93 -3.39
CA LEU A 84 -30.98 -5.14 -2.21
C LEU A 84 -32.20 -4.22 -2.22
N ILE A 85 -32.04 -2.92 -2.52
CA ILE A 85 -33.18 -2.00 -2.65
C ILE A 85 -34.14 -2.47 -3.74
N THR A 86 -33.61 -2.95 -4.87
CA THR A 86 -34.44 -3.44 -5.99
C THR A 86 -35.20 -4.72 -5.61
N MET A 87 -34.56 -5.64 -4.89
CA MET A 87 -35.17 -6.88 -4.41
C MET A 87 -36.23 -6.61 -3.33
N VAL A 88 -35.91 -5.77 -2.35
CA VAL A 88 -36.86 -5.32 -1.32
C VAL A 88 -38.04 -4.62 -1.96
N ARG A 89 -37.82 -3.72 -2.92
CA ARG A 89 -38.90 -3.02 -3.62
C ARG A 89 -39.81 -3.98 -4.37
N ARG A 90 -39.24 -5.00 -5.01
CA ARG A 90 -39.99 -6.04 -5.74
C ARG A 90 -40.84 -6.93 -4.82
N HIS A 91 -40.34 -7.27 -3.64
CA HIS A 91 -41.03 -8.19 -2.73
C HIS A 91 -42.00 -7.48 -1.76
N LEU A 92 -41.68 -6.26 -1.30
CA LEU A 92 -42.58 -5.50 -0.42
C LEU A 92 -43.70 -4.79 -1.18
N PHE A 93 -43.44 -4.18 -2.35
CA PHE A 93 -44.48 -3.40 -3.05
C PHE A 93 -45.41 -4.25 -3.92
N LYS A 94 -45.15 -5.55 -4.11
CA LYS A 94 -46.12 -6.48 -4.72
C LYS A 94 -47.32 -6.75 -3.79
N ALA A 95 -47.19 -6.51 -2.49
CA ALA A 95 -48.27 -6.68 -1.52
C ALA A 95 -49.13 -5.41 -1.34
N ALA A 96 -48.78 -4.30 -2.00
CA ALA A 96 -49.38 -2.99 -1.77
C ALA A 96 -50.21 -2.46 -2.96
N ASP A 97 -50.50 -3.29 -3.97
CA ASP A 97 -51.49 -2.92 -5.00
C ASP A 97 -52.90 -3.06 -4.40
N PRO A 98 -53.63 -1.96 -4.11
CA PRO A 98 -55.06 -2.06 -3.86
C PRO A 98 -55.73 -2.56 -5.14
N ALA A 99 -56.62 -3.55 -5.00
CA ALA A 99 -57.37 -4.12 -6.11
C ALA A 99 -58.03 -3.01 -6.95
N PRO A 100 -58.07 -3.14 -8.29
CA PRO A 100 -58.73 -2.15 -9.13
C PRO A 100 -60.20 -2.09 -8.71
N VAL A 101 -60.62 -0.90 -8.29
CA VAL A 101 -62.03 -0.59 -8.01
C VAL A 101 -62.76 -0.79 -9.34
N GLN A 102 -63.68 -1.77 -9.38
CA GLN A 102 -64.65 -1.90 -10.46
C GLN A 102 -65.59 -0.70 -10.34
N GLU A 103 -65.45 0.25 -11.25
CA GLU A 103 -66.49 1.25 -11.49
C GLU A 103 -67.53 0.61 -12.43
N ASP A 104 -68.77 0.52 -11.92
CA ASP A 104 -69.96 0.03 -12.63
C ASP A 104 -70.39 0.96 -13.78
#